data_AF-A0A6L7WH27-F1
#
_entry.id   AF-A0A6L7WH27-F1
#
_cell.length_a   1.000
_cell.length_b   1.000
_cell.length_c   1.000
_cell.angle_alpha   90.00
_cell.angle_beta   90.00
_cell.angle_gamma   90.00
#
_symmetry.space_group_name_H-M   'P 1'
#
loop_
_entity.id
_entity.type
_entity.pdbx_description
1 polymer ?
#
loop_
_entity_poly.entity_id
_entity_poly.type
_entity_poly.pdbx_seq_one_letter_code
_entity_poly.pdbx_strand_id
1 'polypeptide(L)'
;MGRRGDPGGAVGALVLKPMRLGGLRPALGLARAAAARGVPCIVTTTFDAGVGVAAALHLAAAVPSVEALPDPAHGLATADHLEADIVIDPPRPRGGALALPPQPGLGVDLDIVKLGRAATAPWVELGG
;
A
#
# COMPACT_ATOMS: atom_id res chain seq x y z
N MET A 1 25.33 16.24 -14.40
CA MET A 1 24.65 17.22 -13.52
C MET A 1 24.62 16.61 -12.12
N GLY A 2 25.41 17.14 -11.20
CA GLY A 2 25.81 16.44 -9.96
C GLY A 2 24.69 16.26 -8.93
N ARG A 3 24.65 15.07 -8.30
CA ARG A 3 24.02 14.86 -7.00
C ARG A 3 24.72 15.76 -6.00
N ARG A 4 24.14 16.93 -5.70
CA ARG A 4 24.49 17.66 -4.48
C ARG A 4 23.94 16.83 -3.33
N GLY A 5 24.83 16.13 -2.64
CA GLY A 5 24.53 15.47 -1.39
C GLY A 5 24.17 16.54 -0.36
N ASP A 6 22.96 16.44 0.16
CA ASP A 6 22.61 17.03 1.44
C ASP A 6 23.25 16.19 2.57
N PRO A 7 23.99 16.78 3.51
CA PRO A 7 24.55 16.10 4.68
C PRO A 7 23.53 15.60 5.73
N GLY A 8 22.21 15.77 5.51
CA GLY A 8 21.16 15.43 6.50
C GLY A 8 20.43 14.09 6.35
N GLY A 9 20.58 13.33 5.26
CA GLY A 9 19.81 12.11 5.00
C GLY A 9 20.68 10.91 4.63
N ALA A 10 20.74 9.90 5.51
CA ALA A 10 21.49 8.67 5.25
C ALA A 10 20.91 7.78 4.13
N VAL A 11 19.68 8.06 3.67
CA VAL A 11 18.94 7.26 2.70
C VAL A 11 18.28 8.13 1.63
N GLY A 12 18.17 7.60 0.41
CA GLY A 12 17.56 8.31 -0.73
C GLY A 12 16.03 8.24 -0.79
N ALA A 13 15.42 7.28 -0.10
CA ALA A 13 13.97 7.13 0.02
C ALA A 13 13.63 6.25 1.24
N LEU A 14 12.42 6.38 1.78
CA LEU A 14 11.89 5.44 2.77
C LEU A 14 10.91 4.46 2.11
N VAL A 15 11.11 3.17 2.36
CA VAL A 15 10.17 2.12 1.95
C VAL A 15 9.17 1.88 3.08
N LEU A 16 7.91 2.24 2.85
CA LEU A 16 6.84 2.14 3.85
C LEU A 16 6.02 0.88 3.60
N LYS A 17 6.04 -0.05 4.55
CA LYS A 17 5.16 -1.23 4.55
C LYS A 17 4.07 -1.01 5.60
N PRO A 18 2.88 -0.48 5.26
CA PRO A 18 1.90 -0.11 6.27
C PRO A 18 1.52 -1.27 7.21
N MET A 19 1.43 -2.50 6.69
CA MET A 19 1.14 -3.69 7.51
C MET A 19 2.24 -4.03 8.53
N ARG A 20 3.47 -3.53 8.33
CA ARG A 20 4.59 -3.67 9.30
C ARG A 20 4.74 -2.46 10.22
N LEU A 21 4.06 -1.36 9.92
CA LEU A 21 4.15 -0.08 10.63
C LEU A 21 2.94 0.18 11.55
N GLY A 22 2.02 -0.79 11.68
CA GLY A 22 0.80 -0.62 12.49
C GLY A 22 -0.38 0.00 11.72
N GLY A 23 -0.36 -0.07 10.39
CA GLY A 23 -1.46 0.34 9.51
C GLY A 23 -1.25 1.69 8.83
N LEU A 24 -2.34 2.21 8.25
CA LEU A 24 -2.30 3.39 7.37
C LEU A 24 -1.95 4.68 8.11
N ARG A 25 -2.50 4.89 9.31
CA ARG A 25 -2.32 6.15 10.05
C ARG A 25 -0.88 6.35 10.52
N PRO A 26 -0.21 5.38 11.17
CA PRO A 26 1.20 5.55 11.53
C PRO A 26 2.10 5.70 10.30
N ALA A 27 1.83 4.94 9.25
CA ALA A 27 2.61 5.01 8.01
C ALA A 27 2.49 6.38 7.32
N LEU A 28 1.29 6.96 7.27
CA LEU A 28 1.08 8.32 6.74
C LEU A 28 1.77 9.39 7.60
N GLY A 29 1.77 9.22 8.93
CA GLY A 29 2.52 10.09 9.84
C GLY A 29 4.01 10.10 9.52
N LEU A 30 4.61 8.92 9.32
CA LEU A 30 6.00 8.77 8.91
C LEU A 30 6.26 9.39 7.54
N ALA A 31 5.37 9.16 6.56
CA ALA A 31 5.48 9.75 5.23
C ALA A 31 5.51 11.29 5.27
N ARG A 32 4.63 11.91 6.07
CA ARG A 32 4.60 13.36 6.26
C ARG A 32 5.87 13.89 6.92
N ALA A 33 6.38 13.19 7.94
CA ALA A 33 7.62 13.57 8.60
C ALA A 33 8.85 13.49 7.68
N ALA A 34 8.87 12.50 6.77
CA ALA A 34 9.90 12.35 5.75
C ALA A 34 9.79 13.42 4.66
N ALA A 35 8.57 13.69 4.18
CA ALA A 35 8.31 14.71 3.17
C ALA A 35 8.69 16.12 3.66
N ALA A 36 8.46 16.44 4.94
CA ALA A 36 8.91 17.68 5.56
C ALA A 36 10.44 17.86 5.57
N ARG A 37 11.20 16.79 5.31
CA ARG A 37 12.66 16.77 5.16
C ARG A 37 13.10 16.56 3.71
N GLY A 38 12.18 16.61 2.75
CA GLY A 38 12.47 16.35 1.34
C GLY A 38 12.81 14.90 1.02
N VAL A 39 12.57 13.95 1.94
CA VAL A 39 12.85 12.53 1.73
C VAL A 39 11.62 11.84 1.14
N PRO A 40 11.71 11.28 -0.08
CA PRO A 40 10.57 10.62 -0.71
C PRO A 40 10.22 9.30 -0.02
N CYS A 41 8.95 8.91 -0.14
CA CYS A 41 8.45 7.66 0.39
C CYS A 41 7.89 6.76 -0.73
N ILE A 42 8.23 5.49 -0.66
CA ILE A 42 7.72 4.43 -1.52
C ILE A 42 6.89 3.49 -0.65
N VAL A 43 5.57 3.60 -0.72
CA VAL A 43 4.67 2.63 -0.09
C VAL A 43 4.78 1.30 -0.83
N THR A 44 4.95 0.18 -0.12
CA THR A 44 4.96 -1.19 -0.70
C THR A 44 4.12 -2.13 0.16
N THR A 45 3.79 -3.31 -0.37
CA THR A 45 3.18 -4.41 0.40
C THR A 45 4.23 -5.30 1.08
N THR A 46 3.77 -6.29 1.85
CA THR A 46 4.57 -7.40 2.40
C THR A 46 4.09 -8.73 1.80
N PHE A 47 3.90 -8.79 0.47
CA PHE A 47 3.16 -9.87 -0.20
C PHE A 47 1.73 -10.02 0.35
N ASP A 48 1.02 -8.89 0.40
CA ASP A 48 -0.35 -8.86 0.88
C ASP A 48 -1.34 -9.26 -0.24
N ALA A 49 -2.47 -9.86 0.14
CA ALA A 49 -3.62 -10.10 -0.75
C ALA A 49 -4.42 -8.80 -0.99
N GLY A 50 -5.51 -8.87 -1.74
CA GLY A 50 -6.28 -7.74 -2.25
C GLY A 50 -6.68 -6.70 -1.21
N VAL A 51 -7.03 -7.12 0.01
CA VAL A 51 -7.35 -6.20 1.12
C VAL A 51 -6.14 -5.33 1.48
N GLY A 52 -4.96 -5.95 1.65
CA GLY A 52 -3.74 -5.23 1.99
C GLY A 52 -3.20 -4.40 0.83
N VAL A 53 -3.34 -4.88 -0.41
CA VAL A 53 -3.02 -4.13 -1.63
C VAL A 53 -3.89 -2.87 -1.73
N ALA A 54 -5.22 -2.99 -1.54
CA ALA A 54 -6.13 -1.86 -1.56
C ALA A 54 -5.77 -0.84 -0.47
N ALA A 55 -5.48 -1.29 0.74
CA ALA A 55 -5.05 -0.42 1.83
C ALA A 55 -3.74 0.31 1.51
N ALA A 56 -2.74 -0.39 0.98
CA ALA A 56 -1.47 0.19 0.57
C ALA A 56 -1.62 1.16 -0.62
N LEU A 57 -2.54 0.89 -1.54
CA LEU A 57 -2.88 1.77 -2.66
C LEU A 57 -3.48 3.10 -2.19
N HIS A 58 -4.41 3.07 -1.23
CA HIS A 58 -4.93 4.27 -0.59
C HIS A 58 -3.82 5.09 0.09
N LEU A 59 -2.89 4.42 0.78
CA LEU A 59 -1.75 5.13 1.38
C LEU A 59 -0.84 5.74 0.31
N ALA A 60 -0.50 5.00 -0.74
CA ALA A 60 0.33 5.47 -1.84
C ALA A 60 -0.22 6.77 -2.45
N ALA A 61 -1.52 6.81 -2.71
CA ALA A 61 -2.19 8.00 -3.23
C ALA A 61 -2.23 9.19 -2.24
N ALA A 62 -2.12 8.93 -0.94
CA ALA A 62 -2.17 9.95 0.12
C ALA A 62 -0.79 10.45 0.58
N VAL A 63 0.30 9.78 0.19
CA VAL A 63 1.66 10.19 0.54
C VAL A 63 1.99 11.52 -0.15
N PRO A 64 2.56 12.51 0.57
CA PRO A 64 2.98 13.76 -0.06
C PRO A 64 4.06 13.53 -1.11
N SER A 65 3.87 14.11 -2.30
CA SER A 65 4.90 14.18 -3.33
C SER A 65 6.03 15.13 -2.88
N VAL A 66 7.27 14.82 -3.28
CA VAL A 66 8.44 15.67 -3.03
C VAL A 66 9.26 15.79 -4.31
N GLU A 67 9.97 16.91 -4.49
CA GLU A 67 10.73 17.21 -5.72
C GLU A 67 11.78 16.14 -6.07
N ALA A 68 12.39 15.52 -5.05
CA ALA A 68 13.41 14.50 -5.24
C ALA A 68 12.90 13.24 -5.98
N LEU A 69 11.61 12.93 -5.85
CA LEU A 69 10.95 11.82 -6.53
C LEU A 69 9.43 12.08 -6.57
N PRO A 70 8.93 12.81 -7.57
CA PRO A 70 7.56 13.31 -7.56
C PRO A 70 6.52 12.22 -7.87
N ASP A 71 6.89 11.17 -8.61
CA ASP A 71 6.03 10.06 -9.03
C ASP A 71 6.73 8.70 -8.81
N PRO A 72 6.78 8.19 -7.57
CA PRO A 72 7.45 6.94 -7.25
C PRO A 72 6.63 5.71 -7.68
N ALA A 73 7.32 4.69 -8.20
CA ALA A 73 6.73 3.36 -8.39
C ALA A 73 6.58 2.63 -7.04
N HIS A 74 5.34 2.41 -6.60
CA HIS A 74 4.99 1.87 -5.27
C HIS A 74 5.07 0.33 -5.14
N GLY A 75 5.39 -0.44 -6.17
CA GLY A 75 5.60 -1.90 -6.03
C GLY A 75 4.45 -2.66 -5.33
N LEU A 76 3.20 -2.25 -5.57
CA LEU A 76 2.01 -2.81 -4.90
C LEU A 76 1.46 -4.08 -5.56
N ALA A 77 1.95 -4.41 -6.77
CA ALA A 77 1.46 -5.50 -7.61
C ALA A 77 1.92 -6.89 -7.14
N THR A 78 1.79 -7.19 -5.85
CA THR A 78 2.27 -8.45 -5.26
C THR A 78 1.21 -9.54 -5.17
N ALA A 79 -0.07 -9.21 -5.38
CA ALA A 79 -1.17 -10.16 -5.24
C ALA A 79 -1.00 -11.40 -6.14
N ASP A 80 -0.43 -11.23 -7.34
CA ASP A 80 -0.22 -12.31 -8.31
C ASP A 80 0.90 -13.30 -7.93
N HIS A 81 1.63 -13.01 -6.85
CA HIS A 81 2.57 -13.95 -6.26
C HIS A 81 1.93 -14.88 -5.21
N LEU A 82 0.67 -14.62 -4.83
CA LEU A 82 -0.10 -15.48 -3.94
C LEU A 82 -0.92 -16.47 -4.77
N GLU A 83 -1.10 -17.69 -4.25
CA GLU A 83 -1.90 -18.73 -4.92
C GLU A 83 -3.39 -18.32 -5.06
N ALA A 84 -3.91 -17.60 -4.07
CA ALA A 84 -5.31 -17.20 -4.02
C ALA A 84 -5.50 -15.84 -3.32
N ASP A 85 -6.62 -15.20 -3.61
CA ASP A 85 -7.09 -13.96 -2.99
C ASP A 85 -8.53 -14.14 -2.51
N ILE A 86 -8.90 -13.45 -1.43
CA ILE A 86 -10.24 -13.44 -0.85
C ILE A 86 -11.08 -12.24 -1.32
N VAL A 87 -10.53 -11.33 -2.12
CA VAL A 87 -11.26 -10.23 -2.74
C VAL A 87 -11.86 -10.67 -4.08
N ILE A 88 -13.09 -10.23 -4.40
CA ILE A 88 -13.79 -10.58 -5.66
C ILE A 88 -13.04 -10.02 -6.88
N ASP A 89 -12.70 -8.73 -6.86
CA ASP A 89 -11.91 -8.05 -7.91
C ASP A 89 -10.77 -7.25 -7.26
N PRO A 90 -9.62 -7.89 -6.97
CA PRO A 90 -8.51 -7.21 -6.31
C PRO A 90 -7.88 -6.15 -7.22
N PRO A 91 -7.33 -5.04 -6.67
CA PRO A 91 -6.66 -4.03 -7.47
C PRO A 91 -5.50 -4.62 -8.28
N ARG A 92 -5.59 -4.50 -9.61
CA ARG A 92 -4.61 -5.04 -10.56
C ARG A 92 -4.05 -3.94 -11.46
N PRO A 93 -2.74 -3.90 -11.71
CA PRO A 93 -2.17 -2.90 -12.60
C PRO A 93 -2.71 -3.03 -14.01
N ARG A 94 -3.09 -1.91 -14.63
CA ARG A 94 -3.43 -1.82 -16.06
C ARG A 94 -2.57 -0.73 -16.67
N GLY A 95 -1.80 -1.07 -17.70
CA GLY A 95 -0.86 -0.11 -18.32
C GLY A 95 0.18 0.44 -17.34
N GLY A 96 0.61 -0.35 -16.35
CA GLY A 96 1.61 0.07 -15.36
C GLY A 96 1.06 0.91 -14.19
N ALA A 97 -0.25 1.18 -14.15
CA ALA A 97 -0.88 1.97 -13.09
C ALA A 97 -1.95 1.18 -12.33
N LEU A 98 -2.13 1.49 -11.05
CA LEU A 98 -3.24 1.03 -10.23
C LEU A 98 -4.21 2.19 -10.02
N ALA A 99 -5.49 1.97 -10.29
CA ALA A 99 -6.54 2.95 -10.04
C ALA A 99 -7.14 2.73 -8.64
N LEU A 100 -7.43 3.82 -7.93
CA LEU A 100 -8.19 3.75 -6.70
C LEU A 100 -9.62 3.28 -6.98
N PRO A 101 -10.17 2.34 -6.19
CA PRO A 101 -11.58 2.02 -6.23
C PRO A 101 -12.43 3.26 -5.88
N PRO A 102 -13.51 3.55 -6.63
CA PRO A 102 -14.34 4.74 -6.38
C PRO A 102 -15.30 4.60 -5.19
N GLN A 103 -15.50 3.39 -4.67
CA GLN A 103 -16.43 3.09 -3.58
C GLN A 103 -15.88 3.53 -2.21
N PRO A 104 -16.74 3.84 -1.23
CA PRO A 104 -16.32 4.14 0.13
C PRO A 104 -15.51 3.01 0.81
N GLY A 105 -14.79 3.37 1.87
CA GLY A 105 -13.95 2.43 2.60
C GLY A 105 -12.69 2.04 1.80
N LEU A 106 -12.31 0.76 1.84
CA LEU A 106 -11.22 0.25 1.00
C LEU A 106 -11.65 0.07 -0.46
N GLY A 107 -12.95 0.04 -0.73
CA GLY A 107 -13.53 -0.18 -2.06
C GLY A 107 -13.26 -1.57 -2.63
N VAL A 108 -13.24 -2.58 -1.76
CA VAL A 108 -13.13 -4.00 -2.13
C VAL A 108 -14.21 -4.80 -1.41
N ASP A 109 -14.75 -5.79 -2.11
CA ASP A 109 -15.71 -6.75 -1.57
C ASP A 109 -15.07 -8.13 -1.39
N LEU A 110 -15.42 -8.81 -0.30
CA LEU A 110 -14.90 -10.13 0.02
C LEU A 110 -15.71 -11.23 -0.68
N ASP A 111 -15.00 -12.21 -1.22
CA ASP A 111 -15.56 -13.50 -1.60
C ASP A 111 -15.64 -14.39 -0.35
N ILE A 112 -16.83 -14.46 0.24
CA ILE A 112 -17.07 -15.20 1.48
C ILE A 112 -16.81 -16.71 1.33
N VAL A 113 -16.96 -17.28 0.12
CA VAL A 113 -16.65 -18.70 -0.13
C VAL A 113 -15.15 -18.91 -0.07
N LYS A 114 -14.36 -18.05 -0.71
CA LYS A 114 -12.90 -18.11 -0.64
C LYS A 114 -12.38 -17.80 0.77
N LEU A 115 -12.98 -16.85 1.46
CA LEU A 115 -12.69 -16.58 2.86
C LEU A 115 -12.91 -17.83 3.72
N GLY A 116 -14.05 -18.52 3.54
CA GLY A 116 -14.34 -19.77 4.23
C GLY A 116 -13.33 -20.89 3.95
N ARG A 117 -12.79 -20.96 2.73
CA ARG A 117 -11.71 -21.92 2.39
C ARG A 117 -10.36 -21.55 2.99
N ALA A 118 -10.06 -20.26 3.10
CA ALA A 118 -8.81 -19.75 3.67
C ALA A 118 -8.81 -19.75 5.20
N ALA A 119 -9.99 -19.79 5.83
CA ALA A 119 -10.13 -19.78 7.27
C ALA A 119 -9.50 -21.02 7.92
N THR A 120 -8.73 -20.82 8.99
CA THR A 120 -8.08 -21.90 9.75
C THR A 120 -8.92 -22.39 10.94
N ALA A 121 -10.09 -21.79 11.16
CA ALA A 121 -11.05 -22.09 12.21
C ALA A 121 -12.45 -21.56 11.82
N PRO A 122 -13.52 -21.96 12.52
CA PRO A 122 -14.82 -21.32 12.36
C PRO A 122 -14.72 -19.81 12.57
N TRP A 123 -15.42 -19.03 11.74
CA TRP A 123 -15.39 -17.58 11.77
C TRP A 123 -16.82 -17.01 11.78
N VAL A 124 -16.94 -15.77 12.24
CA VAL A 124 -18.17 -15.00 12.23
C VAL A 124 -17.83 -13.56 11.86
N GLU A 125 -18.70 -12.91 11.08
CA GLU A 125 -18.58 -11.49 10.81
C GLU A 125 -18.96 -10.68 12.06
N LEU A 126 -18.13 -9.72 12.45
CA LEU A 126 -18.42 -8.84 13.58
C LEU A 126 -19.20 -7.63 13.09
N GLY A 127 -20.39 -7.40 13.67
CA GLY A 127 -21.22 -6.23 13.35
C GLY A 127 -22.20 -6.42 12.18
N GLY A 128 -22.43 -7.67 11.76
CA GLY A 128 -23.56 -8.07 10.92
C GLY A 128 -24.85 -8.24 11.69
#